data_AF-V6F2H7-F1
#
_entry.id   AF-V6F2H7-F1
#
_cell.length_a   1.000
_cell.length_b   1.000
_cell.length_c   1.000
_cell.angle_alpha   90.00
_cell.angle_beta   90.00
_cell.angle_gamma   90.00
#
_symmetry.space_group_name_H-M   'P 1'
#
loop_
_entity.id
_entity.type
_entity.pdbx_description
1 polymer ?
#
loop_
_entity_poly.entity_id
_entity_poly.type
_entity_poly.pdbx_seq_one_letter_code
_entity_poly.pdbx_strand_id
1 'polypeptide(L)'
;MGKVLHKSGQSTGRVFAPMMALEPRIMFDGAAMAEAVDAHSDGADAVMPVAVTANPRVLLLSSRVADGDDLALAAKDDVLVVRYDAEADSLDAILARVSHALDGRQASSIALASHGANGAFELTAQYGVSLAGLAGDDALQAFMRGLGAQITEGGRIDLLACGVAGDSVGNALLAYLSDITGRSVAASADSTGNAAFGGDWHLEAGDVDASQYFHAAALAGFDGLLANPERVADINPGVNSSNVGMPVNVNGTLYFRANDGTNGIELWKYDRINAPSMVADIRAGANSSGPNNLANVNGTLYFGANDGTNGTELWKYDGTNAPSMVADINPGASSSTPEYMTNVNGTLYFGANDGTNGQELWKYDGINAPSRVADINPGVNSSTPEHLTNVNGTLYFRANDGTNGNELWKYDGTNAPSRVADIRAGANSSSPGNMINVNGTLYFAANDGTNGTELWKYDGINAPSMVADINPGATGSSPSYLTDVNGTLYFSASDGTNGNELWKYDGTNTPSMVANIGPAGSPGTIEFITNANGTLYFSAGEGNGDLELWKYDGINAPSRVADIWPGATGSSPTNMIYVNGTLYFSASEGSNGRELWRYIPPSTASCRRRRRRLRPPRQGRGRPSR
;
A
#
# COMPACT_ATOMS: atom_id res chain seq x y z
N MET A 1 -3.74 -60.62 -57.70
CA MET A 1 -5.05 -59.95 -57.63
C MET A 1 -4.75 -58.51 -57.21
N GLY A 2 -4.90 -57.44 -57.99
CA GLY A 2 -6.02 -57.04 -58.87
C GLY A 2 -7.10 -56.38 -57.99
N LYS A 3 -7.47 -55.09 -58.12
CA LYS A 3 -7.33 -54.12 -59.23
C LYS A 3 -7.60 -52.65 -58.76
N VAL A 4 -7.02 -51.63 -59.46
CA VAL A 4 -7.65 -50.32 -59.91
C VAL A 4 -7.90 -49.22 -58.81
N LEU A 5 -7.83 -47.87 -59.00
CA LEU A 5 -7.60 -46.90 -60.12
C LEU A 5 -6.94 -45.54 -59.63
N HIS A 6 -6.20 -44.85 -60.52
CA HIS A 6 -5.85 -43.38 -60.73
C HIS A 6 -5.85 -42.26 -59.65
N LYS A 7 -4.80 -41.39 -59.52
CA LYS A 7 -4.21 -40.25 -60.35
C LYS A 7 -4.88 -38.86 -60.07
N SER A 8 -4.27 -37.65 -60.21
CA SER A 8 -2.87 -37.11 -60.25
C SER A 8 -2.85 -35.56 -60.52
N GLY A 9 -1.85 -34.79 -60.04
CA GLY A 9 -1.53 -33.37 -60.45
C GLY A 9 -1.63 -32.34 -59.30
N GLN A 10 -0.71 -31.42 -58.96
CA GLN A 10 0.11 -30.41 -59.69
C GLN A 10 -0.73 -29.29 -60.38
N SER A 11 -0.38 -27.98 -60.41
CA SER A 11 0.87 -27.23 -60.13
C SER A 11 0.66 -25.71 -59.82
N THR A 12 1.76 -24.97 -59.50
CA THR A 12 2.02 -23.51 -59.75
C THR A 12 1.16 -22.44 -59.02
N GLY A 13 1.61 -21.20 -58.77
CA GLY A 13 2.80 -20.45 -59.24
C GLY A 13 3.20 -19.23 -58.36
N ARG A 14 3.99 -18.27 -58.90
CA ARG A 14 4.83 -17.29 -58.16
C ARG A 14 4.82 -15.89 -58.86
N VAL A 15 5.24 -14.82 -58.16
CA VAL A 15 5.77 -13.48 -58.63
C VAL A 15 4.88 -12.20 -58.59
N PHE A 16 5.17 -11.33 -57.58
CA PHE A 16 5.38 -9.86 -57.48
C PHE A 16 4.77 -8.72 -58.38
N ALA A 17 4.21 -7.69 -57.68
CA ALA A 17 4.49 -6.21 -57.73
C ALA A 17 3.99 -5.29 -58.91
N PRO A 18 4.04 -3.92 -58.82
CA PRO A 18 3.65 -2.94 -57.75
C PRO A 18 2.94 -1.61 -58.26
N MET A 19 2.69 -0.63 -57.35
CA MET A 19 2.61 0.87 -57.51
C MET A 19 1.31 1.68 -57.18
N MET A 20 1.49 2.63 -56.25
CA MET A 20 1.03 4.06 -56.11
C MET A 20 -0.41 4.60 -56.38
N ALA A 21 -0.87 5.35 -55.35
CA ALA A 21 -1.45 6.72 -55.32
C ALA A 21 -2.84 7.08 -55.93
N LEU A 22 -3.72 7.67 -55.08
CA LEU A 22 -4.19 9.08 -55.16
C LEU A 22 -5.23 9.42 -54.05
N GLU A 23 -5.20 10.66 -53.53
CA GLU A 23 -6.22 11.24 -52.63
C GLU A 23 -7.40 11.86 -53.41
N PRO A 24 -8.50 12.21 -52.72
CA PRO A 24 -9.29 13.38 -53.11
C PRO A 24 -9.48 14.41 -51.97
N ARG A 25 -9.08 15.65 -52.22
CA ARG A 25 -9.58 16.87 -51.52
C ARG A 25 -10.74 17.47 -52.32
N ILE A 26 -11.77 17.99 -51.66
CA ILE A 26 -12.62 19.07 -52.20
C ILE A 26 -12.93 20.08 -51.07
N MET A 27 -12.96 21.37 -51.40
CA MET A 27 -13.21 22.51 -50.51
C MET A 27 -14.08 23.56 -51.24
N PHE A 28 -14.80 24.40 -50.47
CA PHE A 28 -15.50 25.65 -50.86
C PHE A 28 -16.69 25.64 -51.84
N ASP A 29 -17.84 26.18 -51.40
CA ASP A 29 -18.29 27.60 -51.56
C ASP A 29 -19.46 27.84 -50.55
N GLY A 30 -20.01 29.02 -50.22
CA GLY A 30 -19.78 30.41 -50.62
C GLY A 30 -21.07 31.27 -50.50
N ALA A 31 -20.98 32.51 -50.00
CA ALA A 31 -21.96 33.63 -50.12
C ALA A 31 -23.33 33.67 -49.35
N ALA A 32 -23.31 34.31 -48.17
CA ALA A 32 -23.97 35.58 -47.79
C ALA A 32 -25.41 36.04 -48.24
N MET A 33 -26.21 36.42 -47.22
CA MET A 33 -26.98 37.69 -46.99
C MET A 33 -28.14 38.20 -47.89
N ALA A 34 -29.34 38.35 -47.26
CA ALA A 34 -30.29 39.50 -47.29
C ALA A 34 -31.52 39.16 -46.39
N GLU A 35 -31.83 39.88 -45.28
CA GLU A 35 -32.74 41.06 -45.16
C GLU A 35 -34.19 40.87 -45.69
N ALA A 36 -35.30 41.21 -45.00
CA ALA A 36 -35.55 41.71 -43.63
C ALA A 36 -37.08 41.67 -43.28
N VAL A 37 -37.47 42.21 -42.10
CA VAL A 37 -38.76 42.81 -41.66
C VAL A 37 -39.51 42.15 -40.47
N ASP A 38 -39.88 43.01 -39.52
CA ASP A 38 -40.48 42.81 -38.18
C ASP A 38 -41.82 42.04 -38.05
N ALA A 39 -42.03 41.42 -36.87
CA ALA A 39 -43.12 41.80 -35.96
C ALA A 39 -42.89 41.34 -34.49
N HIS A 40 -43.24 42.21 -33.55
CA HIS A 40 -43.10 42.09 -32.09
C HIS A 40 -44.14 41.13 -31.42
N SER A 41 -43.75 40.40 -30.37
CA SER A 41 -44.59 40.21 -29.17
C SER A 41 -43.77 39.65 -28.00
N ASP A 42 -43.91 40.26 -26.82
CA ASP A 42 -43.16 39.91 -25.61
C ASP A 42 -43.37 38.48 -25.12
N GLY A 43 -42.29 37.88 -24.62
CA GLY A 43 -42.28 36.62 -23.89
C GLY A 43 -41.00 36.54 -23.06
N ALA A 44 -41.06 37.01 -21.81
CA ALA A 44 -39.92 36.96 -20.91
C ALA A 44 -39.60 35.49 -20.58
N ASP A 45 -38.43 35.01 -20.98
CA ASP A 45 -37.87 33.75 -20.46
C ASP A 45 -37.58 33.94 -18.98
N ALA A 46 -38.54 33.52 -18.16
CA ALA A 46 -38.36 33.40 -16.73
C ALA A 46 -37.34 32.28 -16.48
N VAL A 47 -36.09 32.69 -16.21
CA VAL A 47 -35.10 31.83 -15.56
C VAL A 47 -35.73 31.40 -14.23
N MET A 48 -36.22 30.16 -14.18
CA MET A 48 -36.78 29.56 -12.98
C MET A 48 -35.70 29.61 -11.90
N PRO A 49 -35.89 30.34 -10.79
CA PRO A 49 -34.88 30.37 -9.74
C PRO A 49 -34.71 28.96 -9.20
N VAL A 50 -33.46 28.49 -9.11
CA VAL A 50 -33.13 27.30 -8.33
C VAL A 50 -33.69 27.53 -6.94
N ALA A 51 -34.54 26.62 -6.46
CA ALA A 51 -35.23 26.78 -5.18
C ALA A 51 -34.19 26.72 -4.05
N VAL A 52 -33.73 27.88 -3.59
CA VAL A 52 -32.81 27.99 -2.45
C VAL A 52 -33.49 27.35 -1.25
N THR A 53 -32.94 26.23 -0.79
CA THR A 53 -33.46 25.54 0.38
C THR A 53 -33.29 26.45 1.60
N ALA A 54 -34.40 26.67 2.31
CA ALA A 54 -34.45 27.60 3.44
C ALA A 54 -33.47 27.17 4.54
N ASN A 55 -33.44 25.87 4.84
CA ASN A 55 -32.49 25.24 5.76
C ASN A 55 -31.73 24.12 5.03
N PRO A 56 -30.59 24.42 4.37
CA PRO A 56 -29.81 23.41 3.66
C PRO A 56 -29.16 22.42 4.63
N ARG A 57 -28.63 21.33 4.11
CA ARG A 57 -27.62 20.54 4.83
C ARG A 57 -26.23 21.10 4.53
N VAL A 58 -25.27 20.87 5.41
CA VAL A 58 -23.85 21.17 5.16
C VAL A 58 -23.05 19.90 5.28
N LEU A 59 -22.09 19.68 4.37
CA LEU A 59 -21.04 18.68 4.49
C LEU A 59 -19.72 19.42 4.67
N LEU A 60 -19.25 19.49 5.91
CA LEU A 60 -17.94 20.00 6.28
C LEU A 60 -16.91 18.88 6.08
N LEU A 61 -16.08 19.00 5.05
CA LEU A 61 -15.17 17.95 4.58
C LEU A 61 -13.71 18.33 4.85
N SER A 62 -13.02 17.47 5.62
CA SER A 62 -11.59 17.58 5.93
C SER A 62 -10.72 17.28 4.71
N SER A 63 -9.60 18.00 4.54
CA SER A 63 -8.56 17.64 3.57
C SER A 63 -7.89 16.29 3.84
N ARG A 64 -8.01 15.74 5.07
CA ARG A 64 -7.50 14.41 5.44
C ARG A 64 -8.31 13.24 4.90
N VAL A 65 -9.57 13.47 4.49
CA VAL A 65 -10.39 12.39 3.94
C VAL A 65 -9.86 12.01 2.57
N ALA A 66 -9.19 10.87 2.51
CA ALA A 66 -8.76 10.23 1.27
C ALA A 66 -9.92 10.19 0.26
N ASP A 67 -9.68 10.59 -0.98
CA ASP A 67 -10.67 10.62 -2.06
C ASP A 67 -11.92 11.49 -1.75
N GLY A 68 -11.78 12.51 -0.89
CA GLY A 68 -12.85 13.47 -0.54
C GLY A 68 -13.46 14.22 -1.73
N ASP A 69 -12.79 14.24 -2.89
CA ASP A 69 -13.36 14.72 -4.16
C ASP A 69 -14.57 13.90 -4.61
N ASP A 70 -14.54 12.58 -4.44
CA ASP A 70 -15.70 11.73 -4.74
C ASP A 70 -16.85 11.96 -3.76
N LEU A 71 -16.58 12.24 -2.48
CA LEU A 71 -17.62 12.59 -1.51
C LEU A 71 -18.26 13.95 -1.81
N ALA A 72 -17.47 14.94 -2.19
CA ALA A 72 -17.98 16.25 -2.59
C ALA A 72 -18.82 16.16 -3.88
N LEU A 73 -18.36 15.40 -4.88
CA LEU A 73 -19.10 15.15 -6.12
C LEU A 73 -20.35 14.28 -5.89
N ALA A 74 -20.36 13.47 -4.85
CA ALA A 74 -21.53 12.69 -4.46
C ALA A 74 -22.58 13.49 -3.68
N ALA A 75 -22.27 14.67 -3.16
CA ALA A 75 -23.21 15.47 -2.36
C ALA A 75 -24.47 15.83 -3.16
N LYS A 76 -25.63 15.88 -2.49
CA LYS A 76 -26.91 16.26 -3.13
C LYS A 76 -27.01 17.76 -3.36
N ASP A 77 -27.88 18.16 -4.30
CA ASP A 77 -28.20 19.57 -4.61
C ASP A 77 -28.61 20.41 -3.37
N ASP A 78 -29.12 19.79 -2.31
CA ASP A 78 -29.51 20.44 -1.04
C ASP A 78 -28.43 20.41 0.06
N VAL A 79 -27.22 19.95 -0.27
CA VAL A 79 -26.05 19.86 0.62
C VAL A 79 -24.98 20.84 0.17
N LEU A 80 -24.66 21.80 1.02
CA LEU A 80 -23.55 22.73 0.83
C LEU A 80 -22.25 22.03 1.24
N VAL A 81 -21.39 21.71 0.28
CA VAL A 81 -20.06 21.18 0.57
C VAL A 81 -19.13 22.33 0.96
N VAL A 82 -18.61 22.27 2.19
CA VAL A 82 -17.63 23.22 2.72
C VAL A 82 -16.35 22.44 2.96
N ARG A 83 -15.28 22.78 2.23
CA ARG A 83 -13.95 22.22 2.45
C ARG A 83 -13.14 23.11 3.37
N TYR A 84 -12.31 22.47 4.18
CA TYR A 84 -11.27 23.13 4.94
C TYR A 84 -9.97 22.33 4.85
N ASP A 85 -8.86 23.03 5.02
CA ASP A 85 -7.55 22.40 5.12
C ASP A 85 -7.24 22.08 6.59
N ALA A 86 -7.21 20.80 6.94
CA ALA A 86 -6.92 20.32 8.30
C ALA A 86 -5.50 20.67 8.77
N GLU A 87 -4.57 21.00 7.86
CA GLU A 87 -3.20 21.37 8.22
C GLU A 87 -3.03 22.89 8.37
N ALA A 88 -3.89 23.70 7.73
CA ALA A 88 -3.69 25.14 7.58
C ALA A 88 -4.84 26.04 8.07
N ASP A 89 -6.10 25.59 8.03
CA ASP A 89 -7.24 26.40 8.49
C ASP A 89 -7.35 26.37 10.03
N SER A 90 -7.47 27.55 10.64
CA SER A 90 -7.83 27.66 12.05
C SER A 90 -9.31 27.38 12.29
N LEU A 91 -9.69 27.06 13.54
CA LEU A 91 -11.10 26.87 13.93
C LEU A 91 -12.00 28.04 13.49
N ASP A 92 -11.53 29.28 13.63
CA ASP A 92 -12.25 30.48 13.17
C ASP A 92 -12.40 30.52 11.64
N ALA A 93 -11.37 30.12 10.88
CA ALA A 93 -11.43 30.06 9.42
C ALA A 93 -12.44 28.99 8.96
N ILE A 94 -12.44 27.81 9.59
CA ILE A 94 -13.40 26.73 9.33
C ILE A 94 -14.84 27.24 9.58
N LEU A 95 -15.09 27.85 10.74
CA LEU A 95 -16.41 28.38 11.09
C LEU A 95 -16.84 29.53 10.15
N ALA A 96 -15.92 30.40 9.74
CA ALA A 96 -16.18 31.46 8.77
C ALA A 96 -16.57 30.91 7.39
N ARG A 97 -15.92 29.84 6.91
CA ARG A 97 -16.29 29.14 5.66
C ARG A 97 -17.71 28.57 5.73
N VAL A 98 -18.09 27.95 6.85
CA VAL A 98 -19.46 27.43 7.06
C VAL A 98 -20.50 28.56 7.06
N SER A 99 -20.25 29.62 7.85
CA SER A 99 -21.11 30.81 7.91
C SER A 99 -21.29 31.47 6.54
N HIS A 100 -20.20 31.58 5.76
CA HIS A 100 -20.23 32.14 4.42
C HIS A 100 -21.04 31.29 3.44
N ALA A 101 -20.91 29.97 3.47
CA ALA A 101 -21.69 29.06 2.61
C ALA A 101 -23.20 29.09 2.93
N LEU A 102 -23.55 29.31 4.20
CA LEU A 102 -24.95 29.43 4.64
C LEU A 102 -25.58 30.77 4.24
N ASP A 103 -24.80 31.84 4.07
CA ASP A 103 -25.26 33.17 3.65
C ASP A 103 -26.42 33.68 4.53
N GLY A 104 -26.23 33.63 5.84
CA GLY A 104 -27.22 34.07 6.85
C GLY A 104 -28.40 33.13 7.08
N ARG A 105 -28.49 31.99 6.39
CA ARG A 105 -29.42 30.89 6.70
C ARG A 105 -28.89 30.03 7.86
N GLN A 106 -29.73 29.11 8.36
CA GLN A 106 -29.30 28.06 9.27
C GLN A 106 -29.38 26.69 8.59
N ALA A 107 -28.42 25.81 8.89
CA ALA A 107 -28.44 24.44 8.41
C ALA A 107 -29.51 23.61 9.14
N SER A 108 -30.16 22.66 8.46
CA SER A 108 -30.96 21.62 9.12
C SER A 108 -30.06 20.60 9.85
N SER A 109 -28.90 20.32 9.25
CA SER A 109 -27.81 19.58 9.89
C SER A 109 -26.45 19.90 9.26
N ILE A 110 -25.38 19.72 10.03
CA ILE A 110 -23.99 19.80 9.56
C ILE A 110 -23.35 18.42 9.76
N ALA A 111 -22.97 17.76 8.67
CA ALA A 111 -22.09 16.60 8.70
C ALA A 111 -20.63 17.05 8.74
N LEU A 112 -19.83 16.46 9.62
CA LEU A 112 -18.38 16.55 9.62
C LEU A 112 -17.83 15.23 9.08
N ALA A 113 -17.28 15.25 7.87
CA ALA A 113 -16.59 14.10 7.28
C ALA A 113 -15.08 14.21 7.56
N SER A 114 -14.60 13.27 8.38
CA SER A 114 -13.21 13.18 8.85
C SER A 114 -12.91 11.75 9.31
N HIS A 115 -11.69 11.47 9.75
CA HIS A 115 -11.35 10.16 10.31
C HIS A 115 -11.70 10.06 11.80
N GLY A 116 -11.93 8.83 12.27
CA GLY A 116 -12.30 8.56 13.67
C GLY A 116 -11.72 7.28 14.24
N ALA A 117 -11.84 7.16 15.56
CA ALA A 117 -11.53 6.00 16.37
C ALA A 117 -12.48 5.92 17.58
N ASN A 118 -12.40 4.85 18.37
CA ASN A 118 -13.20 4.70 19.59
C ASN A 118 -13.02 5.90 20.53
N GLY A 119 -14.10 6.65 20.77
CA GLY A 119 -14.12 7.79 21.69
C GLY A 119 -13.58 9.12 21.15
N ALA A 120 -13.19 9.21 19.87
CA ALA A 120 -12.63 10.43 19.29
C ALA A 120 -12.79 10.56 17.77
N PHE A 121 -12.76 11.79 17.25
CA PHE A 121 -12.65 12.07 15.81
C PHE A 121 -11.66 13.21 15.54
N GLU A 122 -11.09 13.27 14.34
CA GLU A 122 -10.18 14.35 13.96
C GLU A 122 -10.92 15.57 13.42
N LEU A 123 -10.47 16.76 13.79
CA LEU A 123 -10.92 18.02 13.21
C LEU A 123 -9.78 18.72 12.47
N THR A 124 -8.64 18.96 13.10
CA THR A 124 -7.43 19.48 12.42
C THR A 124 -6.19 18.76 12.93
N ALA A 125 -5.03 19.03 12.34
CA ALA A 125 -3.73 18.56 12.82
C ALA A 125 -3.46 18.87 14.31
N GLN A 126 -4.02 19.98 14.81
CA GLN A 126 -3.93 20.38 16.21
C GLN A 126 -5.04 19.76 17.08
N TYR A 127 -6.17 19.36 16.49
CA TYR A 127 -7.40 19.04 17.21
C TYR A 127 -7.94 17.64 16.87
N GLY A 128 -7.44 16.63 17.58
CA GLY A 128 -8.15 15.37 17.83
C GLY A 128 -9.20 15.56 18.92
N VAL A 129 -10.48 15.47 18.57
CA VAL A 129 -11.61 15.75 19.45
C VAL A 129 -11.98 14.51 20.26
N SER A 130 -11.47 14.44 21.50
CA SER A 130 -11.88 13.49 22.54
C SER A 130 -12.63 14.22 23.66
N LEU A 131 -13.35 13.49 24.53
CA LEU A 131 -14.05 14.09 25.68
C LEU A 131 -13.10 14.89 26.59
N ALA A 132 -11.91 14.35 26.87
CA ALA A 132 -10.93 15.00 27.74
C ALA A 132 -10.33 16.26 27.09
N GLY A 133 -9.99 16.21 25.79
CA GLY A 133 -9.49 17.37 25.05
C GLY A 133 -10.53 18.47 24.94
N LEU A 134 -11.76 18.13 24.52
CA LEU A 134 -12.86 19.07 24.36
C LEU A 134 -13.27 19.73 25.69
N ALA A 135 -13.37 18.98 26.78
CA ALA A 135 -13.72 19.55 28.09
C ALA A 135 -12.62 20.47 28.66
N GLY A 136 -11.37 20.33 28.19
CA GLY A 136 -10.22 21.13 28.62
C GLY A 136 -9.88 22.35 27.74
N ASP A 137 -10.49 22.49 26.55
CA ASP A 137 -10.14 23.53 25.57
C ASP A 137 -11.29 24.48 25.25
N ASP A 138 -11.18 25.72 25.75
CA ASP A 138 -12.18 26.78 25.55
C ASP A 138 -12.36 27.18 24.07
N ALA A 139 -11.30 27.12 23.25
CA ALA A 139 -11.36 27.50 21.85
C ALA A 139 -12.07 26.43 21.02
N LEU A 140 -11.79 25.16 21.27
CA LEU A 140 -12.49 24.04 20.64
C LEU A 140 -13.97 24.00 21.07
N GLN A 141 -14.29 24.27 22.34
CA GLN A 141 -15.69 24.41 22.75
C GLN A 141 -16.38 25.63 22.13
N ALA A 142 -15.68 26.76 21.99
CA ALA A 142 -16.23 27.96 21.34
C ALA A 142 -16.52 27.70 19.84
N PHE A 143 -15.66 26.96 19.16
CA PHE A 143 -15.88 26.49 17.79
C PHE A 143 -17.12 25.59 17.69
N MET A 144 -17.24 24.57 18.56
CA MET A 144 -18.40 23.68 18.57
C MET A 144 -19.71 24.44 18.88
N ARG A 145 -19.69 25.37 19.85
CA ARG A 145 -20.79 26.32 20.11
C ARG A 145 -21.13 27.15 18.88
N GLY A 146 -20.12 27.62 18.15
CA GLY A 146 -20.26 28.35 16.90
C GLY A 146 -20.95 27.53 15.80
N LEU A 147 -20.54 26.28 15.58
CA LEU A 147 -21.20 25.35 14.67
C LEU A 147 -22.66 25.08 15.08
N GLY A 148 -22.92 24.86 16.36
CA GLY A 148 -24.28 24.67 16.89
C GLY A 148 -25.23 25.84 16.58
N ALA A 149 -24.72 27.08 16.65
CA ALA A 149 -25.46 28.29 16.32
C ALA A 149 -25.78 28.44 14.81
N GLN A 150 -24.99 27.83 13.93
CA GLN A 150 -25.26 27.77 12.49
C GLN A 150 -26.41 26.79 12.14
N ILE A 151 -26.84 25.95 13.07
CA ILE A 151 -27.87 24.92 12.88
C ILE A 151 -29.21 25.41 13.43
N THR A 152 -30.33 25.00 12.82
CA THR A 152 -31.69 25.31 13.30
C THR A 152 -31.97 24.70 14.67
N GLU A 153 -32.93 25.26 15.41
CA GLU A 153 -33.46 24.61 16.62
C GLU A 153 -34.05 23.23 16.28
N GLY A 154 -33.65 22.19 17.03
CA GLY A 154 -33.96 20.78 16.72
C GLY A 154 -33.13 20.16 15.58
N GLY A 155 -32.19 20.89 14.99
CA GLY A 155 -31.22 20.36 14.03
C GLY A 155 -30.06 19.59 14.68
N ARG A 156 -29.18 19.01 13.84
CA ARG A 156 -28.23 17.96 14.26
C ARG A 156 -26.81 18.16 13.72
N ILE A 157 -25.82 17.70 14.48
CA ILE A 157 -24.44 17.51 14.03
C ILE A 157 -24.25 16.00 13.73
N ASP A 158 -23.78 15.67 12.53
CA ASP A 158 -23.49 14.28 12.14
C ASP A 158 -21.97 14.07 12.04
N LEU A 159 -21.40 13.19 12.86
CA LEU A 159 -19.98 12.85 12.80
C LEU A 159 -19.80 11.65 11.87
N LEU A 160 -19.46 11.92 10.62
CA LEU A 160 -19.10 10.92 9.61
C LEU A 160 -17.63 10.59 9.84
N ALA A 161 -17.37 9.69 10.79
CA ALA A 161 -16.06 9.24 11.21
C ALA A 161 -16.21 7.87 11.90
N CYS A 162 -15.28 6.94 11.67
CA CYS A 162 -15.40 5.58 12.19
C CYS A 162 -15.30 5.53 13.73
N GLY A 163 -16.07 4.63 14.36
CA GLY A 163 -15.88 4.18 15.74
C GLY A 163 -16.16 5.21 16.84
N VAL A 164 -16.48 6.47 16.53
CA VAL A 164 -16.61 7.55 17.53
C VAL A 164 -17.54 7.18 18.67
N ALA A 165 -18.62 6.43 18.41
CA ALA A 165 -19.59 5.95 19.41
C ALA A 165 -19.39 4.49 19.85
N GLY A 166 -18.28 3.84 19.46
CA GLY A 166 -18.01 2.42 19.63
C GLY A 166 -17.81 1.96 21.09
N ASP A 167 -17.68 2.89 22.03
CA ASP A 167 -17.58 2.62 23.46
C ASP A 167 -18.30 3.65 24.35
N SER A 168 -18.20 3.48 25.68
CA SER A 168 -18.82 4.37 26.65
C SER A 168 -18.18 5.77 26.74
N VAL A 169 -16.92 5.93 26.32
CA VAL A 169 -16.24 7.24 26.27
C VAL A 169 -16.77 8.05 25.09
N GLY A 170 -16.96 7.39 23.94
CA GLY A 170 -17.62 7.95 22.76
C GLY A 170 -19.02 8.45 23.03
N ASN A 171 -19.86 7.63 23.66
CA ASN A 171 -21.21 8.03 24.04
C ASN A 171 -21.21 9.24 25.02
N ALA A 172 -20.21 9.35 25.90
CA ALA A 172 -20.05 10.51 26.77
C ALA A 172 -19.55 11.78 26.02
N LEU A 173 -18.69 11.63 25.01
CA LEU A 173 -18.30 12.71 24.09
C LEU A 173 -19.52 13.27 23.34
N LEU A 174 -20.38 12.40 22.79
CA LEU A 174 -21.60 12.83 22.09
C LEU A 174 -22.56 13.59 23.01
N ALA A 175 -22.73 13.13 24.26
CA ALA A 175 -23.54 13.82 25.25
C ALA A 175 -22.98 15.21 25.58
N TYR A 176 -21.66 15.35 25.75
CA TYR A 176 -21.01 16.63 26.01
C TYR A 176 -21.11 17.59 24.83
N LEU A 177 -20.88 17.10 23.59
CA LEU A 177 -21.10 17.88 22.37
C LEU A 177 -22.55 18.35 22.26
N SER A 178 -23.53 17.50 22.59
CA SER A 178 -24.95 17.89 22.54
C SER A 178 -25.29 18.99 23.54
N ASP A 179 -24.76 18.90 24.76
CA ASP A 179 -24.93 19.92 25.81
C ASP A 179 -24.32 21.27 25.41
N ILE A 180 -23.04 21.30 24.98
CA ILE A 180 -22.39 22.57 24.64
C ILE A 180 -22.94 23.20 23.35
N THR A 181 -23.40 22.42 22.37
CA THR A 181 -23.88 22.96 21.08
C THR A 181 -25.37 23.26 21.08
N GLY A 182 -26.15 22.69 22.00
CA GLY A 182 -27.62 22.77 21.98
C GLY A 182 -28.24 22.06 20.78
N ARG A 183 -27.54 21.06 20.21
CA ARG A 183 -27.96 20.28 19.04
C ARG A 183 -27.90 18.80 19.35
N SER A 184 -28.71 18.00 18.66
CA SER A 184 -28.52 16.55 18.67
C SER A 184 -27.20 16.22 17.97
N VAL A 185 -26.52 15.17 18.40
CA VAL A 185 -25.28 14.70 17.77
C VAL A 185 -25.44 13.22 17.44
N ALA A 186 -25.09 12.83 16.22
CA ALA A 186 -25.05 11.43 15.81
C ALA A 186 -23.64 11.03 15.35
N ALA A 187 -23.26 9.77 15.55
CA ALA A 187 -21.99 9.22 15.11
C ALA A 187 -22.03 7.69 14.96
N SER A 188 -21.10 7.14 14.19
CA SER A 188 -20.97 5.68 14.02
C SER A 188 -20.26 5.02 15.19
N ALA A 189 -20.69 3.81 15.53
CA ALA A 189 -20.06 2.90 16.48
C ALA A 189 -19.08 1.94 15.81
N ASP A 190 -19.03 1.87 14.47
CA ASP A 190 -18.14 1.01 13.70
C ASP A 190 -17.55 1.69 12.45
N SER A 191 -17.65 1.10 11.26
CA SER A 191 -16.99 1.60 10.05
C SER A 191 -17.90 2.52 9.23
N THR A 192 -17.66 3.82 9.26
CA THR A 192 -18.30 4.75 8.31
C THR A 192 -17.58 4.71 6.95
N GLY A 193 -18.31 4.46 5.86
CA GLY A 193 -17.73 4.48 4.51
C GLY A 193 -18.47 3.57 3.52
N ASN A 194 -17.85 3.29 2.38
CA ASN A 194 -18.52 2.58 1.29
C ASN A 194 -18.77 1.09 1.62
N ALA A 195 -20.01 0.65 1.38
CA ALA A 195 -20.49 -0.71 1.67
C ALA A 195 -19.84 -1.85 0.89
N ALA A 196 -19.07 -1.54 -0.17
CA ALA A 196 -18.16 -2.49 -0.77
C ALA A 196 -17.12 -3.02 0.23
N PHE A 197 -16.80 -2.24 1.27
CA PHE A 197 -15.63 -2.41 2.14
C PHE A 197 -15.94 -2.70 3.61
N GLY A 198 -17.22 -2.75 3.99
CA GLY A 198 -17.65 -3.07 5.35
C GLY A 198 -18.20 -1.90 6.15
N GLY A 199 -18.28 -0.69 5.58
CA GLY A 199 -19.10 0.37 6.14
C GLY A 199 -20.53 0.37 5.61
N ASP A 200 -21.39 1.22 6.13
CA ASP A 200 -22.80 1.29 5.69
C ASP A 200 -23.39 2.71 5.62
N TRP A 201 -22.63 3.72 6.06
CA TRP A 201 -23.07 5.11 6.27
C TRP A 201 -24.17 5.26 7.34
N HIS A 202 -24.30 4.31 8.26
CA HIS A 202 -25.16 4.45 9.42
C HIS A 202 -24.39 5.10 10.59
N LEU A 203 -25.12 5.86 11.40
CA LEU A 203 -24.66 6.45 12.64
C LEU A 203 -25.56 5.90 13.75
N GLU A 204 -25.14 4.78 14.36
CA GLU A 204 -25.93 3.99 15.31
C GLU A 204 -26.32 4.83 16.53
N ALA A 205 -25.38 5.63 17.03
CA ALA A 205 -25.68 6.64 18.02
C ALA A 205 -26.41 7.79 17.33
N GLY A 206 -27.74 7.82 17.48
CA GLY A 206 -28.63 8.80 16.87
C GLY A 206 -29.58 8.25 15.80
N ASP A 207 -29.39 7.00 15.37
CA ASP A 207 -30.21 6.31 14.34
C ASP A 207 -30.32 7.14 13.04
N VAL A 208 -29.17 7.49 12.47
CA VAL A 208 -29.09 8.34 11.26
C VAL A 208 -28.51 7.57 10.09
N ASP A 209 -29.21 7.58 8.95
CA ASP A 209 -28.65 7.22 7.65
C ASP A 209 -27.90 8.43 7.07
N ALA A 210 -26.58 8.42 7.12
CA ALA A 210 -25.73 9.47 6.56
C ALA A 210 -25.61 9.40 5.02
N SER A 211 -26.05 8.32 4.37
CA SER A 211 -26.19 8.30 2.89
C SER A 211 -27.21 9.35 2.41
N GLN A 212 -28.04 9.89 3.31
CA GLN A 212 -28.94 11.00 3.03
C GLN A 212 -28.24 12.25 2.50
N TYR A 213 -26.94 12.45 2.77
CA TYR A 213 -26.17 13.58 2.24
C TYR A 213 -25.77 13.41 0.76
N PHE A 214 -25.89 12.20 0.20
CA PHE A 214 -25.25 11.86 -1.06
C PHE A 214 -26.18 11.18 -2.09
N HIS A 215 -25.94 11.41 -3.37
CA HIS A 215 -26.51 10.60 -4.44
C HIS A 215 -25.88 9.20 -4.40
N ALA A 216 -26.65 8.18 -4.02
CA ALA A 216 -26.16 6.82 -3.79
C ALA A 216 -25.33 6.21 -4.94
N ALA A 217 -25.60 6.59 -6.20
CA ALA A 217 -24.83 6.13 -7.36
C ALA A 217 -23.44 6.77 -7.47
N ALA A 218 -23.27 8.00 -6.98
CA ALA A 218 -21.98 8.70 -6.90
C ALA A 218 -21.23 8.35 -5.61
N LEU A 219 -21.94 8.18 -4.48
CA LEU A 219 -21.36 7.72 -3.20
C LEU A 219 -20.65 6.37 -3.33
N ALA A 220 -21.14 5.49 -4.20
CA ALA A 220 -20.50 4.22 -4.52
C ALA A 220 -19.14 4.35 -5.24
N GLY A 221 -18.75 5.56 -5.66
CA GLY A 221 -17.43 5.89 -6.21
C GLY A 221 -16.35 6.12 -5.15
N PHE A 222 -16.72 6.56 -3.94
CA PHE A 222 -15.78 6.75 -2.83
C PHE A 222 -15.15 5.42 -2.41
N ASP A 223 -13.86 5.21 -2.68
CA ASP A 223 -13.15 3.94 -2.45
C ASP A 223 -12.45 3.92 -1.07
N GLY A 224 -13.24 3.99 0.00
CA GLY A 224 -12.68 4.10 1.36
C GLY A 224 -13.62 3.84 2.53
N LEU A 225 -12.98 3.86 3.70
CA LEU A 225 -13.57 3.96 5.04
C LEU A 225 -12.94 5.17 5.74
N LEU A 226 -13.68 5.83 6.62
CA LEU A 226 -13.24 6.99 7.40
C LEU A 226 -12.50 6.56 8.69
N ALA A 227 -11.66 5.53 8.55
CA ALA A 227 -10.90 4.89 9.63
C ALA A 227 -9.42 5.30 9.53
N ASN A 228 -8.77 5.51 10.67
CA ASN A 228 -7.33 5.75 10.74
C ASN A 228 -6.54 4.47 11.05
N PRO A 229 -5.24 4.43 10.70
CA PRO A 229 -4.29 3.52 11.32
C PRO A 229 -4.22 3.74 12.84
N GLU A 230 -4.01 2.67 13.57
CA GLU A 230 -3.98 2.64 15.04
C GLU A 230 -2.64 2.08 15.53
N ARG A 231 -2.01 2.71 16.52
CA ARG A 231 -0.90 2.09 17.25
C ARG A 231 -1.43 0.89 18.04
N VAL A 232 -0.83 -0.28 17.82
CA VAL A 232 -1.17 -1.53 18.52
C VAL A 232 -0.70 -1.50 19.97
N ALA A 233 0.53 -1.02 20.21
CA ALA A 233 1.10 -0.80 21.53
C ALA A 233 2.29 0.15 21.41
N ASP A 234 2.56 0.89 22.49
CA ASP A 234 3.86 1.48 22.78
C ASP A 234 4.62 0.47 23.65
N ILE A 235 5.62 -0.22 23.08
CA ILE A 235 6.34 -1.30 23.77
C ILE A 235 7.45 -0.75 24.68
N ASN A 236 7.98 0.45 24.38
CA ASN A 236 9.05 1.14 25.12
C ASN A 236 8.55 2.53 25.58
N PRO A 237 7.77 2.58 26.67
CA PRO A 237 6.87 3.70 26.96
C PRO A 237 7.49 5.10 26.87
N GLY A 238 6.87 5.95 26.05
CA GLY A 238 7.19 7.37 25.90
C GLY A 238 7.91 7.69 24.59
N VAL A 239 8.84 8.65 24.64
CA VAL A 239 9.52 9.20 23.43
C VAL A 239 10.52 8.24 22.77
N ASN A 240 10.79 7.09 23.39
CA ASN A 240 11.74 6.12 22.86
C ASN A 240 11.10 5.27 21.77
N SER A 241 11.95 4.65 20.94
CA SER A 241 11.51 3.75 19.88
C SER A 241 11.59 2.30 20.34
N SER A 242 10.51 1.56 20.11
CA SER A 242 10.50 0.10 20.23
C SER A 242 11.24 -0.61 19.10
N ASN A 243 11.66 0.09 18.04
CA ASN A 243 12.43 -0.44 16.91
C ASN A 243 11.77 -1.69 16.27
N VAL A 244 10.45 -1.63 16.13
CA VAL A 244 9.64 -2.68 15.51
C VAL A 244 10.08 -2.89 14.06
N GLY A 245 10.38 -4.13 13.70
CA GLY A 245 10.86 -4.44 12.35
C GLY A 245 10.81 -5.92 11.99
N MET A 246 10.92 -6.18 10.67
CA MET A 246 10.92 -7.51 10.06
C MET A 246 9.76 -8.42 10.51
N PRO A 247 8.48 -7.97 10.49
CA PRO A 247 7.37 -8.77 10.92
C PRO A 247 7.12 -9.93 9.96
N VAL A 248 7.00 -11.14 10.50
CA VAL A 248 6.70 -12.37 9.77
C VAL A 248 5.47 -13.04 10.37
N ASN A 249 4.55 -13.45 9.49
CA ASN A 249 3.38 -14.22 9.86
C ASN A 249 3.71 -15.71 10.01
N VAL A 250 3.48 -16.27 11.19
CA VAL A 250 3.50 -17.71 11.43
C VAL A 250 2.14 -18.12 11.99
N ASN A 251 1.36 -18.82 11.16
CA ASN A 251 0.04 -19.37 11.50
C ASN A 251 -0.97 -18.35 12.06
N GLY A 252 -0.85 -17.07 11.67
CA GLY A 252 -1.73 -15.99 12.13
C GLY A 252 -1.20 -15.21 13.35
N THR A 253 -0.03 -15.55 13.87
CA THR A 253 0.70 -14.74 14.86
C THR A 253 1.79 -13.97 14.14
N LEU A 254 1.90 -12.67 14.42
CA LEU A 254 3.04 -11.87 13.98
C LEU A 254 4.21 -12.11 14.91
N TYR A 255 5.39 -12.35 14.33
CA TYR A 255 6.68 -12.34 15.02
C TYR A 255 7.55 -11.24 14.44
N PHE A 256 8.18 -10.44 15.30
CA PHE A 256 8.97 -9.28 14.92
C PHE A 256 10.04 -9.02 15.98
N ARG A 257 11.05 -8.22 15.66
CA ARG A 257 11.97 -7.71 16.68
C ARG A 257 11.36 -6.47 17.35
N ALA A 258 11.55 -6.30 18.66
CA ALA A 258 11.24 -5.04 19.36
C ALA A 258 12.06 -4.90 20.65
N ASN A 259 12.11 -3.68 21.18
CA ASN A 259 12.76 -3.28 22.42
C ASN A 259 11.72 -2.68 23.36
N ASP A 260 11.79 -2.98 24.65
CA ASP A 260 10.92 -2.46 25.72
C ASP A 260 11.63 -1.46 26.66
N GLY A 261 12.87 -1.08 26.32
CA GLY A 261 13.73 -0.24 27.15
C GLY A 261 14.40 -0.97 28.31
N THR A 262 14.09 -2.25 28.55
CA THR A 262 14.59 -3.05 29.69
C THR A 262 15.46 -4.22 29.25
N ASN A 263 15.04 -4.95 28.21
CA ASN A 263 15.69 -6.18 27.72
C ASN A 263 16.43 -5.97 26.38
N GLY A 264 16.41 -4.76 25.82
CA GLY A 264 16.99 -4.51 24.49
C GLY A 264 16.14 -5.09 23.36
N ILE A 265 16.70 -5.17 22.15
CA ILE A 265 16.00 -5.70 20.98
C ILE A 265 15.97 -7.24 21.04
N GLU A 266 14.80 -7.78 21.34
CA GLU A 266 14.50 -9.20 21.48
C GLU A 266 13.42 -9.66 20.49
N LEU A 267 13.04 -10.95 20.54
CA LEU A 267 11.97 -11.51 19.71
C LEU A 267 10.62 -11.28 20.38
N TRP A 268 9.69 -10.66 19.66
CA TRP A 268 8.34 -10.34 20.13
C TRP A 268 7.27 -11.03 19.28
N LYS A 269 6.09 -11.21 19.87
CA LYS A 269 4.90 -11.75 19.21
C LYS A 269 3.65 -10.91 19.45
N TYR A 270 2.73 -10.93 18.49
CA TYR A 270 1.38 -10.38 18.61
C TYR A 270 0.38 -11.36 17.97
N ASP A 271 -0.52 -11.91 18.77
CA ASP A 271 -1.55 -12.87 18.33
C ASP A 271 -2.84 -12.20 17.83
N ARG A 272 -2.89 -10.85 17.91
CA ARG A 272 -4.01 -9.97 17.52
C ARG A 272 -5.22 -10.00 18.47
N ILE A 273 -5.07 -10.63 19.64
CA ILE A 273 -6.09 -10.70 20.70
C ILE A 273 -5.54 -10.07 21.98
N ASN A 274 -4.33 -10.45 22.37
CA ASN A 274 -3.60 -9.96 23.53
C ASN A 274 -2.61 -8.87 23.11
N ALA A 275 -2.17 -8.05 24.07
CA ALA A 275 -1.10 -7.09 23.84
C ALA A 275 0.20 -7.79 23.37
N PRO A 276 1.05 -7.12 22.57
CA PRO A 276 2.37 -7.64 22.21
C PRO A 276 3.17 -8.11 23.42
N SER A 277 3.91 -9.20 23.27
CA SER A 277 4.72 -9.79 24.32
C SER A 277 6.05 -10.31 23.80
N MET A 278 7.11 -10.16 24.59
CA MET A 278 8.40 -10.80 24.33
C MET A 278 8.24 -12.33 24.36
N VAL A 279 8.86 -13.01 23.41
CA VAL A 279 8.88 -14.48 23.31
C VAL A 279 9.86 -15.07 24.31
N ALA A 280 11.06 -14.50 24.36
CA ALA A 280 12.10 -14.77 25.35
C ALA A 280 13.10 -13.61 25.35
N ASP A 281 13.69 -13.34 26.51
CA ASP A 281 14.96 -12.60 26.61
C ASP A 281 16.09 -13.59 26.29
N ILE A 282 16.55 -13.61 25.03
CA ILE A 282 17.59 -14.55 24.58
C ILE A 282 18.96 -14.15 25.14
N ARG A 283 19.17 -12.85 25.42
CA ARG A 283 20.44 -12.31 25.91
C ARG A 283 20.29 -11.55 27.24
N ALA A 284 19.86 -12.32 28.23
CA ALA A 284 19.63 -11.94 29.63
C ALA A 284 20.06 -10.51 30.05
N GLY A 285 19.08 -9.62 30.23
CA GLY A 285 19.24 -8.25 30.70
C GLY A 285 19.19 -7.22 29.57
N ALA A 286 19.76 -6.03 29.78
CA ALA A 286 19.61 -4.90 28.86
C ALA A 286 20.42 -4.99 27.54
N ASN A 287 21.00 -6.16 27.22
CA ASN A 287 21.79 -6.35 26.02
C ASN A 287 20.95 -7.04 24.96
N SER A 288 20.87 -6.48 23.76
CA SER A 288 20.08 -7.09 22.68
C SER A 288 20.69 -8.39 22.16
N SER A 289 19.84 -9.40 21.95
CA SER A 289 20.10 -10.57 21.09
C SER A 289 19.95 -10.22 19.61
N GLY A 290 19.17 -9.18 19.31
CA GLY A 290 19.05 -8.54 18.00
C GLY A 290 18.46 -9.40 16.88
N PRO A 291 17.24 -9.98 17.02
CA PRO A 291 16.67 -10.84 16.00
C PRO A 291 16.61 -10.20 14.61
N ASN A 292 17.13 -10.91 13.60
CA ASN A 292 17.16 -10.47 12.22
C ASN A 292 16.80 -11.60 11.23
N ASN A 293 16.50 -11.23 9.98
CA ASN A 293 16.22 -12.15 8.87
C ASN A 293 15.17 -13.24 9.22
N LEU A 294 14.07 -12.84 9.87
CA LEU A 294 13.00 -13.76 10.25
C LEU A 294 12.43 -14.47 9.01
N ALA A 295 12.24 -15.79 9.10
CA ALA A 295 11.65 -16.61 8.04
C ALA A 295 10.74 -17.70 8.62
N ASN A 296 9.61 -17.95 7.95
CA ASN A 296 8.69 -19.05 8.28
C ASN A 296 8.98 -20.26 7.39
N VAL A 297 9.34 -21.39 8.01
CA VAL A 297 9.45 -22.69 7.32
C VAL A 297 8.49 -23.66 7.99
N ASN A 298 7.39 -23.97 7.27
CA ASN A 298 6.39 -24.96 7.67
C ASN A 298 5.81 -24.75 9.09
N GLY A 299 5.69 -23.49 9.55
CA GLY A 299 5.17 -23.15 10.87
C GLY A 299 6.22 -23.02 11.98
N THR A 300 7.50 -23.28 11.68
CA THR A 300 8.62 -22.93 12.57
C THR A 300 9.23 -21.61 12.12
N LEU A 301 9.45 -20.70 13.06
CA LEU A 301 10.18 -19.45 12.82
C LEU A 301 11.69 -19.71 12.91
N TYR A 302 12.44 -19.23 11.93
CA TYR A 302 13.90 -19.17 11.92
C TYR A 302 14.35 -17.70 11.85
N PHE A 303 15.47 -17.39 12.51
CA PHE A 303 16.01 -16.02 12.62
C PHE A 303 17.45 -16.06 13.09
N GLY A 304 18.22 -14.99 12.88
CA GLY A 304 19.54 -14.84 13.49
C GLY A 304 19.41 -14.19 14.87
N ALA A 305 20.15 -14.65 15.87
CA ALA A 305 20.19 -14.03 17.21
C ALA A 305 21.48 -14.36 17.98
N ASN A 306 21.78 -13.55 19.00
CA ASN A 306 23.01 -13.62 19.78
C ASN A 306 22.72 -13.75 21.29
N ASP A 307 23.09 -14.87 21.91
CA ASP A 307 22.89 -15.12 23.36
C ASP A 307 23.98 -14.50 24.26
N GLY A 308 24.92 -13.76 23.67
CA GLY A 308 26.08 -13.17 24.35
C GLY A 308 27.25 -14.13 24.57
N THR A 309 27.14 -15.40 24.15
CA THR A 309 28.17 -16.44 24.27
C THR A 309 28.66 -16.91 22.91
N ASN A 310 27.74 -17.14 21.97
CA ASN A 310 27.99 -17.79 20.68
C ASN A 310 27.93 -16.85 19.46
N GLY A 311 27.91 -15.52 19.68
CA GLY A 311 27.73 -14.57 18.58
C GLY A 311 26.35 -14.66 17.92
N THR A 312 26.17 -14.03 16.76
CA THR A 312 24.91 -14.08 16.00
C THR A 312 24.84 -15.33 15.13
N GLU A 313 24.07 -16.32 15.58
CA GLU A 313 23.92 -17.64 14.99
C GLU A 313 22.50 -17.90 14.47
N LEU A 314 22.25 -19.06 13.86
CA LEU A 314 20.91 -19.45 13.41
C LEU A 314 20.08 -19.98 14.59
N TRP A 315 18.93 -19.38 14.86
CA TRP A 315 17.97 -19.75 15.91
C TRP A 315 16.62 -20.20 15.31
N LYS A 316 15.85 -20.93 16.12
CA LYS A 316 14.49 -21.35 15.80
C LYS A 316 13.51 -21.21 16.98
N TYR A 317 12.23 -21.06 16.65
CA TYR A 317 11.11 -21.07 17.59
C TYR A 317 9.89 -21.78 16.97
N ASP A 318 9.29 -22.71 17.70
CA ASP A 318 8.18 -23.57 17.24
C ASP A 318 6.79 -23.11 17.72
N GLY A 319 6.71 -21.92 18.35
CA GLY A 319 5.48 -21.40 18.93
C GLY A 319 5.16 -21.91 20.35
N THR A 320 5.90 -22.90 20.87
CA THR A 320 5.56 -23.61 22.12
C THR A 320 6.74 -23.67 23.10
N ASN A 321 7.89 -24.18 22.65
CA ASN A 321 9.11 -24.32 23.44
C ASN A 321 9.94 -23.03 23.38
N ALA A 322 10.79 -22.78 24.37
CA ALA A 322 11.69 -21.63 24.34
C ALA A 322 12.56 -21.61 23.06
N PRO A 323 12.87 -20.43 22.49
CA PRO A 323 13.77 -20.34 21.34
C PRO A 323 15.10 -21.04 21.60
N SER A 324 15.66 -21.65 20.55
CA SER A 324 16.91 -22.40 20.64
C SER A 324 17.79 -22.19 19.41
N MET A 325 19.10 -22.13 19.63
CA MET A 325 20.10 -22.15 18.57
C MET A 325 20.02 -23.47 17.81
N VAL A 326 20.04 -23.42 16.48
CA VAL A 326 20.02 -24.58 15.57
C VAL A 326 21.39 -25.24 15.54
N ALA A 327 22.44 -24.43 15.41
CA ALA A 327 23.85 -24.80 15.51
C ALA A 327 24.68 -23.54 15.75
N ASP A 328 25.81 -23.71 16.45
CA ASP A 328 26.91 -22.76 16.44
C ASP A 328 27.74 -23.02 15.17
N ILE A 329 27.49 -22.22 14.12
CA ILE A 329 28.11 -22.40 12.79
C ILE A 329 29.52 -21.79 12.77
N ASN A 330 29.79 -20.76 13.57
CA ASN A 330 31.10 -20.10 13.71
C ASN A 330 31.65 -20.24 15.15
N PRO A 331 32.28 -21.39 15.51
CA PRO A 331 32.43 -21.82 16.88
C PRO A 331 32.95 -20.79 17.88
N GLY A 332 32.17 -20.56 18.95
CA GLY A 332 32.51 -19.66 20.04
C GLY A 332 31.93 -18.26 19.85
N ALA A 333 32.59 -17.22 20.37
CA ALA A 333 32.02 -15.86 20.42
C ALA A 333 32.04 -15.09 19.08
N SER A 334 32.43 -15.74 17.99
CA SER A 334 32.34 -15.19 16.62
C SER A 334 30.91 -15.36 16.09
N SER A 335 30.53 -14.64 15.04
CA SER A 335 29.17 -14.76 14.47
C SER A 335 29.22 -15.38 13.09
N SER A 336 28.27 -16.27 12.78
CA SER A 336 28.05 -16.79 11.43
C SER A 336 27.18 -15.87 10.58
N THR A 337 26.46 -14.94 11.21
CA THR A 337 25.64 -13.90 10.54
C THR A 337 24.70 -14.50 9.49
N PRO A 338 23.66 -15.25 9.91
CA PRO A 338 22.73 -15.90 8.98
C PRO A 338 21.77 -14.87 8.35
N GLU A 339 21.84 -14.74 7.02
CA GLU A 339 21.15 -13.67 6.26
C GLU A 339 20.33 -14.19 5.07
N TYR A 340 19.37 -13.38 4.61
CA TYR A 340 18.51 -13.64 3.44
C TYR A 340 17.75 -14.99 3.50
N MET A 341 17.31 -15.35 4.71
CA MET A 341 16.64 -16.62 5.01
C MET A 341 15.42 -16.89 4.12
N THR A 342 15.51 -17.94 3.30
CA THR A 342 14.53 -18.25 2.25
C THR A 342 14.10 -19.71 2.29
N ASN A 343 12.79 -19.95 2.33
CA ASN A 343 12.19 -21.28 2.26
C ASN A 343 12.07 -21.75 0.80
N VAL A 344 12.71 -22.88 0.46
CA VAL A 344 12.51 -23.60 -0.79
C VAL A 344 12.03 -25.02 -0.48
N ASN A 345 10.74 -25.27 -0.69
CA ASN A 345 10.09 -26.58 -0.53
C ASN A 345 10.31 -27.24 0.85
N GLY A 346 10.41 -26.45 1.92
CA GLY A 346 10.62 -26.92 3.29
C GLY A 346 12.09 -26.95 3.74
N THR A 347 13.04 -26.69 2.85
CA THR A 347 14.45 -26.47 3.18
C THR A 347 14.72 -24.98 3.32
N LEU A 348 15.36 -24.59 4.42
CA LEU A 348 15.82 -23.22 4.64
C LEU A 348 17.16 -23.01 3.92
N TYR A 349 17.28 -21.94 3.14
CA TYR A 349 18.53 -21.48 2.52
C TYR A 349 18.88 -20.08 3.03
N PHE A 350 20.16 -19.82 3.28
CA PHE A 350 20.64 -18.58 3.89
C PHE A 350 22.14 -18.38 3.62
N GLY A 351 22.63 -17.14 3.70
CA GLY A 351 24.07 -16.86 3.74
C GLY A 351 24.62 -17.05 5.15
N ALA A 352 25.77 -17.68 5.35
CA ALA A 352 26.44 -17.77 6.66
C ALA A 352 27.95 -18.05 6.55
N ASN A 353 28.70 -17.70 7.60
CA ASN A 353 30.15 -17.85 7.72
C ASN A 353 30.52 -18.84 8.82
N ASP A 354 31.43 -19.79 8.55
CA ASP A 354 31.92 -20.77 9.55
C ASP A 354 33.25 -20.39 10.23
N GLY A 355 33.73 -19.17 9.98
CA GLY A 355 35.02 -18.67 10.45
C GLY A 355 36.22 -19.15 9.62
N THR A 356 36.02 -20.03 8.63
CA THR A 356 37.09 -20.61 7.79
C THR A 356 36.89 -20.39 6.29
N ASN A 357 35.64 -20.28 5.84
CA ASN A 357 35.26 -20.21 4.43
C ASN A 357 34.58 -18.90 4.00
N GLY A 358 34.58 -17.86 4.84
CA GLY A 358 33.83 -16.64 4.56
C GLY A 358 32.31 -16.86 4.55
N GLN A 359 31.54 -15.83 4.18
CA GLN A 359 30.09 -15.93 4.07
C GLN A 359 29.70 -16.59 2.74
N GLU A 360 29.15 -17.79 2.83
CA GLU A 360 28.79 -18.68 1.71
C GLU A 360 27.32 -19.09 1.76
N LEU A 361 26.82 -19.83 0.76
CA LEU A 361 25.43 -20.32 0.75
C LEU A 361 25.29 -21.59 1.61
N TRP A 362 24.39 -21.57 2.58
CA TRP A 362 24.07 -22.69 3.48
C TRP A 362 22.62 -23.16 3.32
N LYS A 363 22.37 -24.38 3.81
CA LYS A 363 21.04 -24.97 3.92
C LYS A 363 20.80 -25.71 5.23
N TYR A 364 19.54 -25.77 5.64
CA TYR A 364 19.06 -26.56 6.78
C TYR A 364 17.71 -27.21 6.42
N ASP A 365 17.59 -28.52 6.63
CA ASP A 365 16.41 -29.33 6.26
C ASP A 365 15.44 -29.58 7.44
N GLY A 366 15.70 -28.96 8.60
CA GLY A 366 14.92 -29.17 9.83
C GLY A 366 15.34 -30.39 10.67
N ILE A 367 16.24 -31.25 10.16
CA ILE A 367 16.56 -32.57 10.74
C ILE A 367 18.07 -32.72 10.98
N ASN A 368 18.87 -32.54 9.94
CA ASN A 368 20.32 -32.66 9.97
C ASN A 368 20.96 -31.30 10.30
N ALA A 369 22.19 -31.30 10.81
CA ALA A 369 22.92 -30.06 11.08
C ALA A 369 23.02 -29.18 9.80
N PRO A 370 22.99 -27.84 9.92
CA PRO A 370 23.20 -26.95 8.79
C PRO A 370 24.46 -27.28 8.01
N SER A 371 24.42 -27.15 6.69
CA SER A 371 25.55 -27.48 5.81
C SER A 371 25.71 -26.46 4.68
N ARG A 372 26.96 -26.14 4.37
CA ARG A 372 27.31 -25.31 3.21
C ARG A 372 26.92 -26.03 1.92
N VAL A 373 26.27 -25.32 1.00
CA VAL A 373 25.84 -25.83 -0.31
C VAL A 373 27.03 -25.94 -1.25
N ALA A 374 27.86 -24.90 -1.31
CA ALA A 374 29.14 -24.86 -2.01
C ALA A 374 30.04 -23.77 -1.41
N ASP A 375 31.35 -23.90 -1.63
CA ASP A 375 32.35 -22.86 -1.40
C ASP A 375 32.51 -22.09 -2.73
N ILE A 376 31.71 -21.05 -2.95
CA ILE A 376 31.59 -20.36 -4.25
C ILE A 376 32.80 -19.43 -4.48
N ASN A 377 33.36 -18.82 -3.43
CA ASN A 377 34.59 -18.04 -3.48
C ASN A 377 35.70 -18.74 -2.67
N PRO A 378 36.46 -19.69 -3.26
CA PRO A 378 37.20 -20.69 -2.49
C PRO A 378 38.20 -20.12 -1.46
N GLY A 379 38.11 -20.62 -0.23
CA GLY A 379 38.98 -20.24 0.88
C GLY A 379 38.35 -19.22 1.82
N VAL A 380 39.14 -18.32 2.40
CA VAL A 380 38.70 -17.41 3.48
C VAL A 380 37.85 -16.21 3.02
N ASN A 381 37.56 -16.11 1.72
CA ASN A 381 36.84 -14.97 1.14
C ASN A 381 35.35 -15.31 1.01
N SER A 382 34.47 -14.35 1.29
CA SER A 382 33.02 -14.56 1.12
C SER A 382 32.59 -14.52 -0.35
N SER A 383 31.63 -15.37 -0.75
CA SER A 383 30.81 -15.16 -1.95
C SER A 383 29.62 -14.21 -1.75
N THR A 384 29.29 -13.88 -0.50
CA THR A 384 28.21 -12.97 -0.08
C THR A 384 26.89 -13.25 -0.80
N PRO A 385 26.20 -14.37 -0.49
CA PRO A 385 24.96 -14.74 -1.14
C PRO A 385 23.79 -13.86 -0.65
N GLU A 386 23.24 -13.03 -1.54
CA GLU A 386 22.18 -12.06 -1.22
C GLU A 386 20.91 -12.24 -2.07
N HIS A 387 19.80 -11.64 -1.63
CA HIS A 387 18.52 -11.59 -2.35
C HIS A 387 17.96 -12.97 -2.79
N LEU A 388 18.20 -13.99 -1.96
CA LEU A 388 17.73 -15.36 -2.17
C LEU A 388 16.22 -15.39 -2.50
N THR A 389 15.88 -15.97 -3.65
CA THR A 389 14.54 -15.94 -4.23
C THR A 389 14.17 -17.29 -4.81
N ASN A 390 13.03 -17.85 -4.39
CA ASN A 390 12.51 -19.11 -4.90
C ASN A 390 11.67 -18.90 -6.17
N VAL A 391 12.14 -19.43 -7.30
CA VAL A 391 11.37 -19.51 -8.55
C VAL A 391 11.10 -20.98 -8.87
N ASN A 392 9.88 -21.43 -8.62
CA ASN A 392 9.40 -22.78 -8.93
C ASN A 392 10.30 -23.92 -8.40
N GLY A 393 10.92 -23.74 -7.23
CA GLY A 393 11.81 -24.72 -6.60
C GLY A 393 13.29 -24.58 -6.96
N THR A 394 13.64 -23.68 -7.88
CA THR A 394 15.03 -23.26 -8.11
C THR A 394 15.31 -22.00 -7.28
N LEU A 395 16.39 -22.01 -6.50
CA LEU A 395 16.86 -20.84 -5.78
C LEU A 395 17.70 -19.95 -6.70
N TYR A 396 17.35 -18.68 -6.81
CA TYR A 396 18.13 -17.64 -7.46
C TYR A 396 18.67 -16.67 -6.41
N PHE A 397 19.90 -16.18 -6.59
CA PHE A 397 20.57 -15.32 -5.63
C PHE A 397 21.70 -14.53 -6.29
N ARG A 398 22.14 -13.45 -5.67
CA ARG A 398 23.38 -12.74 -6.00
C ARG A 398 24.56 -13.46 -5.34
N ALA A 399 25.69 -13.62 -6.03
CA ALA A 399 26.93 -14.13 -5.44
C ALA A 399 28.17 -13.73 -6.24
N ASN A 400 29.35 -13.82 -5.62
CA ASN A 400 30.66 -13.52 -6.20
C ASN A 400 31.60 -14.74 -6.10
N ASP A 401 32.26 -15.13 -7.20
CA ASP A 401 33.23 -16.24 -7.25
C ASP A 401 34.69 -15.81 -7.05
N GLY A 402 34.91 -14.53 -6.69
CA GLY A 402 36.24 -13.93 -6.58
C GLY A 402 36.87 -13.51 -7.91
N THR A 403 36.25 -13.80 -9.05
CA THR A 403 36.78 -13.51 -10.39
C THR A 403 35.86 -12.67 -11.26
N ASN A 404 34.55 -12.81 -11.12
CA ASN A 404 33.54 -12.14 -11.94
C ASN A 404 32.73 -11.05 -11.20
N GLY A 405 32.99 -10.81 -9.92
CA GLY A 405 32.18 -9.88 -9.13
C GLY A 405 30.81 -10.45 -8.80
N ASN A 406 29.90 -9.59 -8.35
CA ASN A 406 28.55 -9.98 -7.94
C ASN A 406 27.64 -10.15 -9.17
N GLU A 407 27.24 -11.38 -9.44
CA GLU A 407 26.42 -11.78 -10.57
C GLU A 407 25.19 -12.58 -10.13
N LEU A 408 24.32 -12.95 -11.08
CA LEU A 408 23.13 -13.77 -10.80
C LEU A 408 23.51 -15.25 -10.82
N TRP A 409 23.24 -15.95 -9.73
CA TRP A 409 23.47 -17.38 -9.53
C TRP A 409 22.16 -18.16 -9.35
N LYS A 410 22.23 -19.47 -9.60
CA LYS A 410 21.13 -20.41 -9.34
C LYS A 410 21.60 -21.71 -8.70
N TYR A 411 20.71 -22.33 -7.93
CA TYR A 411 20.85 -23.67 -7.35
C TYR A 411 19.52 -24.44 -7.47
N ASP A 412 19.56 -25.65 -8.01
CA ASP A 412 18.38 -26.50 -8.28
C ASP A 412 18.13 -27.57 -7.20
N GLY A 413 18.82 -27.48 -6.06
CA GLY A 413 18.77 -28.47 -4.99
C GLY A 413 19.67 -29.70 -5.19
N THR A 414 20.24 -29.89 -6.38
CA THR A 414 20.92 -31.15 -6.77
C THR A 414 22.32 -30.93 -7.32
N ASN A 415 22.47 -30.08 -8.33
CA ASN A 415 23.74 -29.75 -8.96
C ASN A 415 24.45 -28.62 -8.22
N ALA A 416 25.77 -28.50 -8.35
CA ALA A 416 26.51 -27.38 -7.78
C ALA A 416 25.93 -26.03 -8.27
N PRO A 417 25.90 -24.97 -7.42
CA PRO A 417 25.47 -23.65 -7.84
C PRO A 417 26.22 -23.16 -9.08
N SER A 418 25.52 -22.45 -9.96
CA SER A 418 26.08 -21.95 -11.22
C SER A 418 25.61 -20.54 -11.51
N ARG A 419 26.50 -19.72 -12.07
CA ARG A 419 26.17 -18.39 -12.58
C ARG A 419 25.20 -18.53 -13.77
N VAL A 420 24.13 -17.74 -13.76
CA VAL A 420 23.10 -17.71 -14.80
C VAL A 420 23.61 -17.01 -16.06
N ALA A 421 24.23 -15.84 -15.87
CA ALA A 421 24.93 -15.08 -16.88
C ALA A 421 25.97 -14.17 -16.21
N ASP A 422 27.00 -13.78 -16.97
CA ASP A 422 27.87 -12.65 -16.65
C ASP A 422 27.23 -11.42 -17.33
N ILE A 423 26.34 -10.72 -16.62
CA ILE A 423 25.55 -9.60 -17.16
C ILE A 423 26.46 -8.41 -17.43
N ARG A 424 27.50 -8.22 -16.60
CA ARG A 424 28.50 -7.16 -16.76
C ARG A 424 29.89 -7.72 -17.01
N ALA A 425 30.04 -8.30 -18.21
CA ALA A 425 31.22 -8.98 -18.71
C ALA A 425 32.57 -8.61 -18.04
N GLY A 426 33.19 -9.59 -17.38
CA GLY A 426 34.52 -9.47 -16.78
C GLY A 426 34.50 -9.52 -15.27
N ALA A 427 35.36 -8.73 -14.62
CA ALA A 427 35.50 -8.69 -13.15
C ALA A 427 34.64 -7.62 -12.46
N ASN A 428 33.77 -6.93 -13.22
CA ASN A 428 32.89 -5.89 -12.69
C ASN A 428 31.56 -6.52 -12.29
N SER A 429 30.98 -6.06 -11.19
CA SER A 429 29.66 -6.56 -10.75
C SER A 429 28.52 -5.94 -11.53
N SER A 430 27.55 -6.77 -11.94
CA SER A 430 26.19 -6.33 -12.32
C SER A 430 25.28 -6.11 -11.11
N SER A 431 25.68 -6.63 -9.94
CA SER A 431 25.01 -6.49 -8.64
C SER A 431 23.50 -6.76 -8.65
N PRO A 432 23.04 -7.96 -9.05
CA PRO A 432 21.61 -8.27 -9.12
C PRO A 432 20.92 -8.17 -7.75
N GLY A 433 19.78 -7.48 -7.67
CA GLY A 433 19.08 -7.25 -6.40
C GLY A 433 17.59 -7.02 -6.55
N ASN A 434 16.90 -6.79 -5.42
CA ASN A 434 15.44 -6.59 -5.36
C ASN A 434 14.64 -7.66 -6.15
N MET A 435 15.02 -8.93 -5.97
CA MET A 435 14.51 -10.05 -6.76
C MET A 435 13.08 -10.45 -6.36
N ILE A 436 12.24 -10.77 -7.36
CA ILE A 436 10.90 -11.35 -7.16
C ILE A 436 10.56 -12.38 -8.24
N ASN A 437 9.80 -13.42 -7.85
CA ASN A 437 9.17 -14.35 -8.78
C ASN A 437 7.77 -13.84 -9.16
N VAL A 438 7.54 -13.57 -10.46
CA VAL A 438 6.20 -13.27 -11.00
C VAL A 438 5.85 -14.34 -12.03
N ASN A 439 4.90 -15.22 -11.69
CA ASN A 439 4.40 -16.30 -12.54
C ASN A 439 5.49 -17.20 -13.16
N GLY A 440 6.61 -17.42 -12.44
CA GLY A 440 7.74 -18.23 -12.89
C GLY A 440 8.82 -17.48 -13.66
N THR A 441 8.66 -16.18 -13.89
CA THR A 441 9.72 -15.29 -14.38
C THR A 441 10.37 -14.57 -13.20
N LEU A 442 11.70 -14.59 -13.13
CA LEU A 442 12.46 -13.79 -12.16
C LEU A 442 12.56 -12.36 -12.68
N TYR A 443 12.14 -11.38 -11.87
CA TYR A 443 12.38 -9.95 -12.10
C TYR A 443 13.32 -9.42 -11.03
N PHE A 444 14.24 -8.54 -11.42
CA PHE A 444 15.31 -8.05 -10.54
C PHE A 444 15.93 -6.76 -11.10
N ALA A 445 16.59 -5.99 -10.25
CA ALA A 445 17.43 -4.87 -10.67
C ALA A 445 18.85 -5.36 -10.99
N ALA A 446 19.47 -4.89 -12.08
CA ALA A 446 20.88 -5.20 -12.43
C ALA A 446 21.50 -4.15 -13.37
N ASN A 447 22.83 -4.14 -13.45
CA ASN A 447 23.61 -3.15 -14.18
C ASN A 447 24.57 -3.81 -15.19
N ASP A 448 24.43 -3.51 -16.49
CA ASP A 448 25.29 -4.07 -17.56
C ASP A 448 26.57 -3.25 -17.84
N GLY A 449 26.79 -2.18 -17.07
CA GLY A 449 27.89 -1.23 -17.25
C GLY A 449 27.66 -0.17 -18.33
N THR A 450 26.51 -0.17 -19.03
CA THR A 450 26.14 0.77 -20.10
C THR A 450 24.92 1.60 -19.72
N ASN A 451 23.85 0.93 -19.25
CA ASN A 451 22.54 1.50 -18.98
C ASN A 451 22.28 1.75 -17.48
N GLY A 452 23.32 1.70 -16.65
CA GLY A 452 23.16 1.83 -15.20
C GLY A 452 22.36 0.68 -14.60
N THR A 453 21.80 0.86 -13.41
CA THR A 453 20.96 -0.16 -12.76
C THR A 453 19.52 -0.04 -13.23
N GLU A 454 19.04 -1.03 -13.99
CA GLU A 454 17.71 -1.03 -14.62
C GLU A 454 16.89 -2.26 -14.24
N LEU A 455 15.65 -2.39 -14.73
CA LEU A 455 14.80 -3.55 -14.50
C LEU A 455 15.16 -4.67 -15.49
N TRP A 456 15.47 -5.86 -14.98
CA TRP A 456 15.82 -7.06 -15.75
C TRP A 456 14.84 -8.21 -15.49
N LYS A 457 14.78 -9.15 -16.43
CA LYS A 457 14.02 -10.40 -16.32
C LYS A 457 14.80 -11.61 -16.80
N TYR A 458 14.48 -12.77 -16.22
CA TYR A 458 14.98 -14.09 -16.62
C TYR A 458 13.85 -15.13 -16.55
N ASP A 459 13.61 -15.85 -17.65
CA ASP A 459 12.50 -16.80 -17.80
C ASP A 459 12.89 -18.27 -17.52
N GLY A 460 14.13 -18.51 -17.04
CA GLY A 460 14.67 -19.85 -16.82
C GLY A 460 15.30 -20.52 -18.05
N ILE A 461 15.14 -19.95 -19.24
CA ILE A 461 15.47 -20.60 -20.53
C ILE A 461 16.41 -19.74 -21.38
N ASN A 462 16.02 -18.49 -21.63
CA ASN A 462 16.77 -17.52 -22.43
C ASN A 462 17.73 -16.73 -21.53
N ALA A 463 18.77 -16.13 -22.11
CA ALA A 463 19.67 -15.25 -21.36
C ALA A 463 18.88 -14.09 -20.69
N PRO A 464 19.28 -13.63 -19.49
CA PRO A 464 18.66 -12.47 -18.86
C PRO A 464 18.63 -11.26 -19.79
N SER A 465 17.55 -10.47 -19.71
CA SER A 465 17.34 -9.31 -20.56
C SER A 465 16.78 -8.13 -19.78
N MET A 466 17.27 -6.94 -20.08
CA MET A 466 16.69 -5.69 -19.61
C MET A 466 15.24 -5.56 -20.13
N VAL A 467 14.32 -5.14 -19.26
CA VAL A 467 12.90 -4.93 -19.58
C VAL A 467 12.71 -3.62 -20.34
N ALA A 468 13.33 -2.56 -19.85
CA ALA A 468 13.46 -1.25 -20.49
C ALA A 468 14.62 -0.48 -19.84
N ASP A 469 15.13 0.52 -20.57
CA ASP A 469 16.05 1.54 -20.10
C ASP A 469 15.20 2.73 -19.62
N ILE A 470 14.79 2.73 -18.34
CA ILE A 470 13.82 3.69 -17.80
C ILE A 470 14.48 5.07 -17.60
N ASN A 471 15.75 5.11 -17.18
CA ASN A 471 16.55 6.34 -17.08
C ASN A 471 17.79 6.27 -17.98
N PRO A 472 17.69 6.67 -19.26
CA PRO A 472 18.71 6.40 -20.27
C PRO A 472 20.14 6.82 -19.92
N GLY A 473 21.02 5.82 -19.84
CA GLY A 473 22.46 5.98 -19.68
C GLY A 473 22.99 5.43 -18.36
N ALA A 474 24.27 5.67 -18.07
CA ALA A 474 25.01 4.96 -17.02
C ALA A 474 24.52 5.17 -15.57
N THR A 475 23.56 6.08 -15.33
CA THR A 475 22.92 6.29 -14.02
C THR A 475 21.91 5.18 -13.71
N GLY A 476 21.03 4.85 -14.68
CA GLY A 476 19.93 3.91 -14.51
C GLY A 476 18.82 4.36 -13.53
N SER A 477 17.73 3.60 -13.52
CA SER A 477 16.50 3.89 -12.78
C SER A 477 16.46 3.36 -11.34
N SER A 478 17.41 2.49 -10.98
CA SER A 478 17.55 1.81 -9.68
C SER A 478 16.26 1.18 -9.12
N PRO A 479 15.62 0.20 -9.82
CA PRO A 479 14.36 -0.39 -9.38
C PRO A 479 14.44 -1.06 -8.00
N SER A 480 13.45 -0.79 -7.15
CA SER A 480 13.35 -1.31 -5.79
C SER A 480 11.91 -1.61 -5.37
N TYR A 481 11.75 -2.33 -4.24
CA TYR A 481 10.45 -2.74 -3.69
C TYR A 481 9.52 -3.46 -4.69
N LEU A 482 10.11 -4.30 -5.55
CA LEU A 482 9.39 -5.05 -6.58
C LEU A 482 8.29 -5.94 -5.96
N THR A 483 7.04 -5.71 -6.37
CA THR A 483 5.84 -6.31 -5.78
C THR A 483 4.86 -6.77 -6.86
N ASP A 484 4.41 -8.03 -6.80
CA ASP A 484 3.39 -8.56 -7.71
C ASP A 484 1.96 -8.25 -7.22
N VAL A 485 1.14 -7.73 -8.13
CA VAL A 485 -0.30 -7.63 -7.97
C VAL A 485 -0.99 -8.30 -9.15
N ASN A 486 -1.39 -9.56 -8.95
CA ASN A 486 -2.14 -10.36 -9.93
C ASN A 486 -1.45 -10.50 -11.31
N GLY A 487 -0.11 -10.55 -11.33
CA GLY A 487 0.71 -10.63 -12.54
C GLY A 487 1.13 -9.28 -13.12
N THR A 488 0.74 -8.16 -12.52
CA THR A 488 1.32 -6.83 -12.82
C THR A 488 2.40 -6.55 -11.78
N LEU A 489 3.63 -6.32 -12.24
CA LEU A 489 4.74 -5.95 -11.39
C LEU A 489 4.70 -4.44 -11.11
N TYR A 490 4.73 -4.08 -9.84
CA TYR A 490 4.87 -2.70 -9.36
C TYR A 490 6.20 -2.52 -8.64
N PHE A 491 6.81 -1.35 -8.76
CA PHE A 491 8.14 -1.08 -8.20
C PHE A 491 8.40 0.42 -8.08
N SER A 492 9.35 0.80 -7.23
CA SER A 492 9.88 2.16 -7.10
C SER A 492 11.05 2.33 -8.06
N ALA A 493 11.07 3.39 -8.88
CA ALA A 493 12.15 3.68 -9.82
C ALA A 493 12.16 5.15 -10.26
N SER A 494 13.30 5.62 -10.77
CA SER A 494 13.49 6.98 -11.30
C SER A 494 13.67 7.03 -12.81
N ASP A 495 13.10 8.05 -13.45
CA ASP A 495 13.35 8.42 -14.86
C ASP A 495 14.42 9.53 -14.99
N GLY A 496 15.17 9.81 -13.93
CA GLY A 496 16.15 10.89 -13.86
C GLY A 496 15.54 12.29 -13.73
N THR A 497 14.21 12.45 -13.74
CA THR A 497 13.52 13.75 -13.70
C THR A 497 12.59 13.89 -12.50
N ASN A 498 11.79 12.88 -12.18
CA ASN A 498 10.71 12.96 -11.18
C ASN A 498 11.09 12.40 -9.79
N GLY A 499 12.28 11.81 -9.62
CA GLY A 499 12.64 11.11 -8.38
C GLY A 499 12.20 9.64 -8.41
N ASN A 500 12.10 9.00 -7.24
CA ASN A 500 11.72 7.59 -7.14
C ASN A 500 10.19 7.50 -7.04
N GLU A 501 9.54 7.23 -8.16
CA GLU A 501 8.08 7.19 -8.32
C GLU A 501 7.55 5.75 -8.39
N LEU A 502 6.22 5.58 -8.35
CA LEU A 502 5.58 4.27 -8.48
C LEU A 502 5.45 3.90 -9.97
N TRP A 503 6.13 2.83 -10.40
CA TRP A 503 6.08 2.28 -11.75
C TRP A 503 5.31 0.97 -11.80
N LYS A 504 4.79 0.64 -12.99
CA LYS A 504 4.17 -0.66 -13.30
C LYS A 504 4.66 -1.26 -14.61
N TYR A 505 4.66 -2.58 -14.68
CA TYR A 505 4.96 -3.40 -15.85
C TYR A 505 4.01 -4.59 -15.93
N ASP A 506 3.34 -4.77 -17.07
CA ASP A 506 2.30 -5.81 -17.28
C ASP A 506 2.82 -7.11 -17.93
N GLY A 507 4.15 -7.25 -18.07
CA GLY A 507 4.77 -8.37 -18.77
C GLY A 507 4.91 -8.20 -20.28
N THR A 508 4.26 -7.19 -20.89
CA THR A 508 4.14 -7.05 -22.35
C THR A 508 4.45 -5.66 -22.90
N ASN A 509 3.94 -4.59 -22.28
CA ASN A 509 4.16 -3.21 -22.68
C ASN A 509 5.39 -2.62 -21.97
N THR A 510 5.96 -1.54 -22.50
CA THR A 510 7.02 -0.79 -21.80
C THR A 510 6.55 -0.36 -20.40
N PRO A 511 7.39 -0.42 -19.36
CA PRO A 511 7.04 0.10 -18.04
C PRO A 511 6.55 1.55 -18.09
N SER A 512 5.61 1.88 -17.20
CA SER A 512 5.01 3.21 -17.12
C SER A 512 4.88 3.65 -15.67
N MET A 513 5.20 4.91 -15.39
CA MET A 513 4.87 5.56 -14.12
C MET A 513 3.34 5.56 -13.90
N VAL A 514 2.91 5.26 -12.68
CA VAL A 514 1.49 5.21 -12.28
C VAL A 514 0.94 6.62 -12.10
N ALA A 515 1.65 7.42 -11.31
CA ALA A 515 1.47 8.86 -11.10
C ALA A 515 2.81 9.43 -10.64
N ASN A 516 2.98 10.75 -10.75
CA ASN A 516 3.99 11.48 -9.99
C ASN A 516 3.33 11.91 -8.68
N ILE A 517 3.85 11.45 -7.54
CA ILE A 517 3.33 11.76 -6.20
C ILE A 517 4.04 13.00 -5.62
N GLY A 518 5.21 13.38 -6.13
CA GLY A 518 5.86 14.64 -5.79
C GLY A 518 5.17 15.88 -6.40
N PRO A 519 5.02 16.99 -5.66
CA PRO A 519 4.61 18.27 -6.25
C PRO A 519 5.70 18.77 -7.22
N ALA A 520 5.28 19.42 -8.31
CA ALA A 520 6.14 19.79 -9.42
C ALA A 520 7.36 20.64 -9.01
N GLY A 521 8.49 19.98 -8.79
CA GLY A 521 9.75 20.59 -8.36
C GLY A 521 10.50 19.86 -7.25
N SER A 522 9.89 18.88 -6.58
CA SER A 522 10.58 18.02 -5.61
C SER A 522 10.45 16.54 -5.98
N PRO A 523 11.54 15.74 -5.92
CA PRO A 523 11.47 14.31 -6.26
C PRO A 523 10.60 13.54 -5.26
N GLY A 524 9.69 12.73 -5.75
CA GLY A 524 8.97 11.77 -4.92
C GLY A 524 9.90 10.64 -4.42
N THR A 525 9.39 9.89 -3.46
CA THR A 525 10.06 8.72 -2.89
C THR A 525 9.01 7.68 -2.54
N ILE A 526 9.13 6.48 -3.11
CA ILE A 526 8.26 5.33 -2.84
C ILE A 526 9.06 4.21 -2.17
N GLU A 527 8.59 3.76 -1.00
CA GLU A 527 9.22 2.66 -0.25
C GLU A 527 8.19 1.62 0.25
N PHE A 528 8.68 0.43 0.63
CA PHE A 528 7.93 -0.64 1.31
C PHE A 528 6.60 -1.05 0.64
N ILE A 529 6.56 -1.04 -0.69
CA ILE A 529 5.40 -1.46 -1.49
C ILE A 529 4.93 -2.86 -1.07
N THR A 530 3.68 -2.97 -0.63
CA THR A 530 3.04 -4.20 -0.14
C THR A 530 1.66 -4.36 -0.75
N ASN A 531 1.39 -5.52 -1.33
CA ASN A 531 0.08 -5.89 -1.85
C ASN A 531 -0.84 -6.37 -0.71
N ALA A 532 -1.89 -5.62 -0.42
CA ALA A 532 -2.99 -6.01 0.45
C ALA A 532 -4.25 -6.28 -0.38
N ASN A 533 -4.44 -7.54 -0.77
CA ASN A 533 -5.66 -8.03 -1.43
C ASN A 533 -6.04 -7.28 -2.73
N GLY A 534 -5.04 -6.90 -3.52
CA GLY A 534 -5.21 -6.20 -4.80
C GLY A 534 -4.93 -4.70 -4.75
N THR A 535 -4.98 -4.08 -3.56
CA THR A 535 -4.59 -2.68 -3.34
C THR A 535 -3.13 -2.65 -2.86
N LEU A 536 -2.32 -1.79 -3.46
CA LEU A 536 -0.99 -1.49 -2.96
C LEU A 536 -1.07 -0.55 -1.77
N TYR A 537 -0.24 -0.80 -0.77
CA TYR A 537 0.09 0.13 0.31
C TYR A 537 1.60 0.33 0.31
N PHE A 538 2.04 1.57 0.49
CA PHE A 538 3.45 1.95 0.41
C PHE A 538 3.68 3.26 1.17
N SER A 539 4.94 3.54 1.46
CA SER A 539 5.36 4.80 2.05
C SER A 539 5.67 5.79 0.95
N ALA A 540 5.03 6.96 0.97
CA ALA A 540 5.29 8.02 -0.01
C ALA A 540 5.24 9.41 0.61
N GLY A 541 5.94 10.35 -0.03
CA GLY A 541 6.05 11.72 0.46
C GLY A 541 6.19 12.75 -0.64
N GLU A 542 5.72 13.96 -0.35
CA GLU A 542 5.64 15.10 -1.26
C GLU A 542 6.97 15.89 -1.33
N GLY A 543 8.10 15.19 -1.16
CA GLY A 543 9.45 15.68 -1.49
C GLY A 543 10.16 16.54 -0.43
N ASN A 544 9.70 16.53 0.81
CA ASN A 544 10.36 17.13 2.00
C ASN A 544 10.94 16.07 2.96
N GLY A 545 10.77 14.77 2.67
CA GLY A 545 11.10 13.65 3.57
C GLY A 545 9.94 13.20 4.47
N ASP A 546 8.77 13.83 4.32
CA ASP A 546 7.51 13.44 4.95
C ASP A 546 6.92 12.21 4.27
N LEU A 547 7.37 11.02 4.69
CA LEU A 547 6.83 9.76 4.22
C LEU A 547 5.62 9.37 5.07
N GLU A 548 4.44 9.27 4.45
CA GLU A 548 3.20 8.80 5.07
C GLU A 548 2.70 7.50 4.44
N LEU A 549 1.61 6.94 4.97
CA LEU A 549 0.98 5.74 4.41
C LEU A 549 0.11 6.11 3.20
N TRP A 550 0.41 5.56 2.02
CA TRP A 550 -0.34 5.76 0.78
C TRP A 550 -0.93 4.46 0.24
N LYS A 551 -1.98 4.58 -0.58
CA LYS A 551 -2.64 3.47 -1.28
C LYS A 551 -2.68 3.68 -2.80
N TYR A 552 -2.80 2.58 -3.55
CA TYR A 552 -3.17 2.58 -4.97
C TYR A 552 -3.97 1.31 -5.31
N ASP A 553 -5.16 1.46 -5.87
CA ASP A 553 -6.13 0.39 -6.16
C ASP A 553 -6.08 -0.15 -7.61
N GLY A 554 -5.23 0.44 -8.47
CA GLY A 554 -5.15 0.10 -9.90
C GLY A 554 -6.11 0.88 -10.81
N ILE A 555 -6.95 1.77 -10.26
CA ILE A 555 -8.05 2.47 -10.94
C ILE A 555 -7.94 3.98 -10.74
N ASN A 556 -7.91 4.42 -9.48
CA ASN A 556 -7.88 5.82 -9.07
C ASN A 556 -6.43 6.32 -8.96
N ALA A 557 -6.23 7.63 -8.82
CA ALA A 557 -4.91 8.17 -8.52
C ALA A 557 -4.43 7.67 -7.14
N PRO A 558 -3.12 7.46 -6.92
CA PRO A 558 -2.59 7.22 -5.58
C PRO A 558 -3.04 8.30 -4.59
N SER A 559 -3.48 7.89 -3.40
CA SER A 559 -3.92 8.81 -2.34
C SER A 559 -3.38 8.39 -0.97
N ARG A 560 -3.20 9.39 -0.10
CA ARG A 560 -2.77 9.20 1.30
C ARG A 560 -3.88 8.45 2.05
N VAL A 561 -3.52 7.46 2.86
CA VAL A 561 -4.46 6.66 3.68
C VAL A 561 -4.79 7.39 4.97
N ALA A 562 -3.76 7.95 5.60
CA ALA A 562 -3.83 8.83 6.75
C ALA A 562 -2.51 9.60 6.86
N ASP A 563 -2.57 10.71 7.56
CA ASP A 563 -1.41 11.48 8.00
C ASP A 563 -1.15 11.13 9.47
N ILE A 564 -0.29 10.14 9.71
CA ILE A 564 -0.07 9.55 11.03
C ILE A 564 0.82 10.45 11.90
N TRP A 565 1.72 11.24 11.29
CA TRP A 565 2.45 12.30 12.00
C TRP A 565 2.33 13.65 11.27
N PRO A 566 1.31 14.45 11.64
CA PRO A 566 1.06 15.74 11.02
C PRO A 566 2.22 16.73 11.17
N GLY A 567 2.60 17.37 10.06
CA GLY A 567 3.52 18.51 10.04
C GLY A 567 4.50 18.47 8.89
N ALA A 568 5.76 18.79 9.16
CA ALA A 568 6.86 18.72 8.18
C ALA A 568 7.71 17.45 8.34
N THR A 569 7.20 16.45 9.07
CA THR A 569 7.94 15.28 9.56
C THR A 569 7.01 14.07 9.57
N GLY A 570 7.12 13.20 8.57
CA GLY A 570 6.20 12.08 8.39
C GLY A 570 6.48 10.88 9.28
N SER A 571 5.43 10.11 9.52
CA SER A 571 5.41 8.88 10.32
C SER A 571 6.37 7.80 9.82
N SER A 572 6.77 7.92 8.57
CA SER A 572 7.69 7.07 7.82
C SER A 572 7.36 5.59 8.00
N PRO A 573 6.22 5.10 7.49
CA PRO A 573 5.85 3.69 7.61
C PRO A 573 6.94 2.79 7.02
N THR A 574 7.24 1.66 7.64
CA THR A 574 8.18 0.67 7.09
C THR A 574 7.80 -0.74 7.50
N ASN A 575 8.46 -1.73 6.89
CA ASN A 575 8.30 -3.15 7.23
C ASN A 575 6.83 -3.63 7.12
N MET A 576 6.11 -3.16 6.10
CA MET A 576 4.70 -3.47 5.91
C MET A 576 4.45 -4.98 5.66
N ILE A 577 3.44 -5.55 6.31
CA ILE A 577 2.95 -6.91 6.03
C ILE A 577 1.42 -6.95 6.13
N TYR A 578 0.77 -7.57 5.15
CA TYR A 578 -0.67 -7.80 5.15
C TYR A 578 -1.02 -9.20 5.66
N VAL A 579 -1.79 -9.29 6.74
CA VAL A 579 -2.14 -10.55 7.40
C VAL A 579 -3.61 -10.55 7.79
N ASN A 580 -4.37 -11.52 7.28
CA ASN A 580 -5.76 -11.81 7.68
C ASN A 580 -6.72 -10.61 7.67
N GLY A 581 -6.59 -9.70 6.70
CA GLY A 581 -7.45 -8.50 6.59
C GLY A 581 -6.85 -7.23 7.22
N THR A 582 -5.65 -7.29 7.79
CA THR A 582 -5.02 -6.15 8.47
C THR A 582 -3.62 -5.93 7.93
N LEU A 583 -3.29 -4.67 7.60
CA LEU A 583 -1.95 -4.22 7.28
C LEU A 583 -1.24 -3.86 8.60
N TYR A 584 -0.06 -4.41 8.83
CA TYR A 584 0.79 -4.09 9.97
C TYR A 584 2.09 -3.47 9.49
N PHE A 585 2.58 -2.48 10.22
CA PHE A 585 3.79 -1.75 9.86
C PHE A 585 4.40 -1.09 11.09
N SER A 586 5.61 -0.56 10.95
CA SER A 586 6.20 0.30 11.98
C SER A 586 6.18 1.76 11.52
N ALA A 587 5.79 2.68 12.40
CA ALA A 587 5.71 4.13 12.16
C ALA A 587 5.82 4.91 13.49
N SER A 588 6.01 6.22 13.43
CA SER A 588 6.04 7.14 14.58
C SER A 588 4.94 8.19 14.48
N GLU A 589 4.48 8.72 15.62
CA GLU A 589 3.54 9.85 15.75
C GLU A 589 4.22 11.07 16.41
N GLY A 590 5.56 11.11 16.44
CA GLY A 590 6.36 12.20 17.00
C GLY A 590 6.43 12.26 18.54
N SER A 591 5.32 12.04 19.26
CA SER A 591 5.33 11.95 20.73
C SER A 591 5.93 10.65 21.25
N ASN A 592 5.90 9.60 20.43
CA ASN A 592 6.43 8.27 20.70
C ASN A 592 7.33 7.84 19.54
N GLY A 593 8.26 6.92 19.79
CA GLY A 593 9.19 6.45 18.76
C GLY A 593 8.53 5.57 17.68
N ARG A 594 9.31 4.66 17.07
CA ARG A 594 8.80 3.80 15.99
C ARG A 594 8.16 2.53 16.55
N GLU A 595 6.85 2.58 16.67
CA GLU A 595 6.00 1.57 17.31
C GLU A 595 5.38 0.60 16.30
N LEU A 596 4.60 -0.37 16.78
CA LEU A 596 3.80 -1.27 15.94
C LEU A 596 2.44 -0.63 15.66
N TRP A 597 2.12 -0.48 14.38
CA TRP A 597 0.84 0.06 13.90
C TRP A 597 0.06 -1.00 13.14
N ARG A 598 -1.26 -0.81 13.11
CA ARG A 598 -2.20 -1.56 12.27
C ARG A 598 -3.09 -0.62 11.48
N TYR A 599 -3.47 -1.03 10.29
CA TYR A 599 -4.57 -0.45 9.53
C TYR A 599 -5.43 -1.61 9.03
N ILE A 600 -6.75 -1.42 8.93
CA ILE A 600 -7.66 -2.43 8.38
C ILE A 600 -8.07 -1.96 6.98
N PRO A 601 -7.42 -2.45 5.90
CA PRO A 601 -7.81 -2.15 4.54
C PRO A 601 -9.30 -2.36 4.27
N PRO A 602 -9.95 -1.40 3.60
CA PRO A 602 -11.26 -1.57 2.97
C PRO A 602 -11.35 -2.93 2.22
N SER A 603 -12.30 -3.79 2.56
CA SER A 603 -12.28 -5.17 2.05
C SER A 603 -12.69 -5.25 0.56
N THR A 604 -11.79 -5.67 -0.34
CA THR A 604 -12.03 -5.66 -1.81
C THR A 604 -13.00 -6.74 -2.33
N ALA A 605 -13.75 -7.41 -1.44
CA ALA A 605 -14.44 -8.68 -1.71
C ALA A 605 -15.61 -8.62 -2.71
N SER A 606 -16.05 -7.42 -3.11
CA SER A 606 -17.23 -7.22 -3.98
C SER A 606 -16.92 -6.74 -5.41
N CYS A 607 -15.77 -6.10 -5.67
CA CYS A 607 -15.51 -5.38 -6.93
C CYS A 607 -15.07 -6.26 -8.13
N ARG A 608 -15.40 -7.56 -8.15
CA ARG A 608 -15.40 -8.32 -9.41
C ARG A 608 -16.61 -7.93 -10.25
N ARG A 609 -16.48 -6.84 -11.01
CA ARG A 609 -17.41 -6.42 -12.08
C ARG A 609 -17.84 -7.62 -12.92
N ARG A 610 -18.98 -8.24 -12.59
CA ARG A 610 -19.66 -9.18 -13.48
C ARG A 610 -20.11 -8.37 -14.70
N ARG A 611 -19.28 -8.34 -15.76
CA ARG A 611 -19.70 -7.96 -17.11
C ARG A 611 -20.81 -8.92 -17.53
N ARG A 612 -22.03 -8.61 -17.12
CA ARG A 612 -23.25 -9.35 -17.45
C ARG A 612 -23.43 -9.14 -18.94
N ARG A 613 -22.93 -10.09 -19.75
CA ARG A 613 -23.15 -10.11 -21.20
C ARG A 613 -24.66 -9.98 -21.41
N LEU A 614 -25.10 -8.83 -21.90
CA LEU A 614 -26.48 -8.59 -22.30
C LEU A 614 -26.81 -9.65 -23.34
N ARG A 615 -27.62 -10.64 -22.95
CA ARG A 615 -28.22 -11.54 -23.93
C ARG A 615 -29.19 -10.69 -24.74
N PRO A 616 -29.09 -10.67 -26.09
CA PRO A 616 -30.09 -10.01 -26.89
C PRO A 616 -31.47 -10.65 -26.62
N PRO A 617 -32.56 -9.88 -26.68
CA PRO A 617 -33.89 -10.39 -26.37
C PRO A 617 -34.23 -11.56 -27.29
N ARG A 618 -34.72 -12.66 -26.70
CA ARG A 618 -35.27 -13.78 -27.46
C ARG A 618 -36.49 -13.27 -28.24
N GLN A 619 -36.39 -13.17 -29.56
CA GLN A 619 -37.56 -13.01 -30.40
C GLN A 619 -38.55 -14.16 -30.14
N GLY A 620 -39.82 -13.79 -29.94
CA GLY A 620 -40.87 -14.76 -29.65
C GLY A 620 -41.07 -15.72 -30.82
N ARG A 621 -40.95 -17.02 -30.57
CA ARG A 621 -41.43 -18.03 -31.52
C ARG A 621 -42.95 -18.10 -31.41
N GLY A 622 -43.64 -17.70 -32.47
CA GLY A 622 -45.09 -17.84 -32.57
C GLY A 622 -45.53 -19.30 -32.42
N ARG A 623 -46.67 -19.52 -31.77
CA ARG A 623 -47.37 -20.81 -31.82
C ARG A 623 -47.91 -21.03 -33.24
N PRO A 624 -47.64 -22.17 -33.90
CA PRO A 624 -48.51 -22.64 -34.97
C PRO A 624 -49.81 -23.17 -34.36
N SER A 625 -50.91 -22.97 -35.07
CA SER A 625 -52.24 -23.42 -34.68
C SER A 625 -52.44 -24.92 -34.94
N ARG A 626 -52.98 -25.62 -33.93
CA ARG A 626 -54.03 -26.65 -34.05
C ARG A 626 -54.61 -26.95 -32.66
#